data_AF-A0AB34BJC0-F1
#
_entry.id   AF-A0AB34BJC0-F1
#
_cell.length_a   1.000
_cell.length_b   1.000
_cell.length_c   1.000
_cell.angle_alpha   90.00
_cell.angle_beta   90.00
_cell.angle_gamma   90.00
#
_symmetry.space_group_name_H-M   'P 1'
#
loop_
_entity.id
_entity.type
_entity.pdbx_description
1 polymer ?
#
loop_
_entity_poly.entity_id
_entity_poly.type
_entity_poly.pdbx_seq_one_letter_code
_entity_poly.pdbx_strand_id
1 'polypeptide(L)' 'MQTVLEQGKNLFAGKKVSNRIVSIDRHYLRPIIRGKETKSVEFGAKVNNIQIDGISFIEHISFKAFNEGVRLKDCIH' A
#
# COMPACT_ATOMS: atom_id res chain seq x y z
N MET A 1 10.68 -10.03 14.49
CA MET A 1 11.06 -11.43 14.23
C MET A 1 9.92 -12.41 14.56
N GLN A 2 9.35 -12.38 15.78
CA GLN A 2 8.27 -13.31 16.18
C GLN A 2 7.02 -13.24 15.27
N THR A 3 6.64 -12.05 14.83
CA THR A 3 5.50 -11.83 13.92
C THR A 3 5.69 -12.47 12.54
N VAL A 4 6.89 -12.42 11.96
CA VAL A 4 7.18 -13.02 10.64
C VAL A 4 7.09 -14.54 10.73
N LEU A 5 7.62 -15.13 11.80
CA LEU A 5 7.54 -16.57 12.05
C LEU A 5 6.09 -17.03 12.18
N GLU A 6 5.27 -16.28 12.93
CA GLU A 6 3.85 -16.57 13.09
C GLU A 6 3.08 -16.46 11.75
N GLN A 7 3.35 -15.42 10.96
CA GLN A 7 2.78 -15.28 9.61
C GLN A 7 3.17 -16.45 8.70
N GLY A 8 4.42 -16.93 8.78
CA GLY A 8 4.90 -18.10 8.04
C GLY A 8 4.18 -19.39 8.42
N LYS A 9 4.00 -19.64 9.73
CA LYS A 9 3.24 -20.80 10.24
C LYS A 9 1.78 -20.77 9.78
N ASN A 10 1.14 -19.61 9.86
CA ASN A 10 -0.25 -19.45 9.40
C ASN A 10 -0.39 -19.68 7.90
N LEU A 11 0.56 -19.21 7.10
CA LEU A 11 0.58 -19.43 5.65
C LEU A 11 0.75 -20.92 5.31
N PHE A 12 1.67 -21.63 6.00
CA PHE A 12 1.86 -23.06 5.83
C PHE A 12 0.61 -23.87 6.21
N ALA A 13 -0.13 -23.41 7.23
CA ALA A 13 -1.41 -23.98 7.63
C ALA A 13 -2.59 -23.59 6.70
N GLY A 14 -2.34 -22.92 5.55
CA GLY A 14 -3.36 -22.51 4.60
C GLY A 14 -4.27 -21.37 5.06
N LYS A 15 -3.93 -20.69 6.17
CA LYS A 15 -4.73 -19.57 6.69
C LYS A 15 -4.40 -18.29 5.92
N LYS A 16 -5.43 -17.50 5.64
CA LYS A 16 -5.27 -16.16 5.05
C LYS A 16 -4.59 -15.24 6.07
N VAL A 17 -3.43 -14.71 5.71
CA VAL A 17 -2.71 -13.72 6.51
C VAL A 17 -2.88 -12.34 5.86
N SER A 18 -3.49 -11.41 6.58
CA SER A 18 -3.60 -10.01 6.17
C SER A 18 -2.31 -9.25 6.52
N ASN A 19 -1.99 -8.19 5.77
CA ASN A 19 -0.81 -7.35 6.03
C ASN A 19 0.51 -8.13 6.15
N ARG A 20 0.70 -9.12 5.27
CA ARG A 20 1.92 -9.94 5.27
C ARG A 20 3.17 -9.10 5.07
N ILE A 21 4.17 -9.37 5.89
CA ILE A 21 5.52 -8.84 5.72
C ILE A 21 6.18 -9.64 4.60
N VAL A 22 6.54 -8.95 3.52
CA VAL A 22 7.20 -9.56 2.35
C VAL A 22 8.71 -9.34 2.34
N SER A 23 9.20 -8.36 3.09
CA SER A 23 10.62 -8.05 3.25
C SER A 23 10.92 -7.76 4.72
N ILE A 24 11.97 -8.38 5.25
CA ILE A 24 12.45 -8.14 6.62
C ILE A 24 13.14 -6.78 6.71
N ASP A 25 13.92 -6.43 5.68
CA ASP A 25 14.62 -5.15 5.56
C ASP A 25 13.65 -3.96 5.50
N ARG A 26 12.55 -4.13 4.74
CA ARG A 26 11.51 -3.10 4.60
C ARG A 26 10.14 -3.65 4.96
N HIS A 27 9.93 -3.88 6.24
CA HIS A 27 8.69 -4.44 6.80
C HIS A 27 7.43 -3.57 6.58
N TYR A 28 7.59 -2.30 6.22
CA TYR A 28 6.51 -1.37 5.94
C TYR A 28 5.99 -1.47 4.49
N LEU A 29 6.75 -2.09 3.58
CA LEU A 29 6.27 -2.41 2.24
C LEU A 29 5.25 -3.54 2.33
N ARG A 30 4.02 -3.26 1.90
CA ARG A 30 2.90 -4.19 1.96
C ARG A 30 2.34 -4.42 0.55
N PRO A 31 1.83 -5.63 0.26
CA PRO A 31 1.04 -5.83 -0.94
C PRO A 31 -0.21 -4.94 -0.92
N ILE A 32 -0.39 -4.12 -1.95
CA ILE A 32 -1.59 -3.32 -2.16
C ILE A 32 -2.38 -3.98 -3.29
N ILE A 33 -3.63 -4.38 -3.00
CA ILE A 33 -4.52 -4.96 -4.01
C ILE A 33 -4.91 -3.86 -4.99
N ARG A 34 -4.64 -4.08 -6.28
CA ARG A 34 -5.04 -3.18 -7.35
C ARG A 34 -5.96 -3.96 -8.31
N GLY A 35 -7.06 -3.37 -8.74
CA GLY A 35 -7.99 -3.97 -9.69
C GLY A 35 -7.49 -4.00 -11.14
N LYS A 36 -6.17 -4.14 -11.37
CA LYS A 36 -5.60 -4.23 -12.72
C LYS A 36 -5.58 -5.68 -13.18
N GLU A 37 -6.03 -5.91 -14.40
CA GLU A 37 -6.09 -7.22 -15.07
C GLU A 37 -4.74 -7.97 -15.04
N THR A 38 -3.63 -7.27 -15.30
CA THR A 38 -2.31 -7.90 -15.44
C THR A 38 -1.58 -8.13 -14.11
N LYS A 39 -1.86 -7.31 -13.09
CA LYS A 39 -1.18 -7.37 -11.78
C LYS A 39 -2.18 -7.05 -10.68
N SER A 40 -2.65 -8.11 -10.02
CA SER A 40 -3.63 -8.00 -8.93
C SER A 40 -3.08 -7.31 -7.67
N VAL A 41 -1.75 -7.28 -7.51
CA VAL A 41 -1.07 -6.60 -6.41
C VAL A 41 0.13 -5.82 -6.90
N GLU A 42 0.38 -4.68 -6.27
CA GLU A 42 1.60 -3.89 -6.45
C GLU A 42 2.28 -3.63 -5.10
N PHE A 43 3.58 -3.35 -5.17
CA PHE A 43 4.41 -3.01 -4.01
C PHE A 43 4.97 -1.60 -4.20
N GLY A 44 4.87 -0.79 -3.17
CA GLY A 44 5.40 0.57 -3.19
C GLY A 44 4.53 1.54 -2.41
N ALA A 45 4.95 2.80 -2.44
CA ALA A 45 4.13 3.88 -1.94
C ALA A 45 3.01 4.17 -2.93
N LYS A 46 1.79 4.29 -2.41
CA LYS A 46 0.69 4.92 -3.09
C LYS A 46 0.79 6.43 -2.87
N VAL A 47 0.70 7.20 -3.95
CA VAL A 47 0.86 8.67 -3.95
C VAL A 47 -0.41 9.31 -4.49
N ASN A 48 -0.90 10.34 -3.80
CA ASN A 48 -1.88 11.28 -4.32
C ASN A 48 -1.13 12.49 -4.88
N ASN A 49 -1.33 12.78 -6.16
CA ASN A 49 -0.64 13.85 -6.87
C ASN A 49 -1.67 14.86 -7.41
N ILE A 50 -1.39 16.14 -7.21
CA ILE A 50 -2.18 17.26 -7.72
C ILE A 50 -1.33 18.00 -8.72
N GLN A 51 -1.88 18.29 -9.90
CA GLN A 51 -1.19 19.05 -10.93
C GLN A 51 -1.83 20.43 -11.09
N ILE A 52 -1.02 21.48 -10.98
CA ILE A 52 -1.41 22.89 -11.17
C ILE A 52 -0.41 23.53 -12.12
N ASP A 53 -0.87 24.11 -13.22
CA ASP A 53 -0.02 24.79 -14.23
C ASP A 53 1.20 23.96 -14.69
N GLY A 54 1.03 22.65 -14.83
CA GLY A 54 2.10 21.73 -15.24
C GLY A 54 3.09 21.34 -14.14
N ILE A 55 2.92 21.83 -12.91
CA ILE A 55 3.69 21.44 -11.74
C ILE A 55 2.91 20.39 -10.95
N SER A 56 3.55 19.27 -10.63
CA SER A 56 2.99 18.19 -9.81
C SER A 56 3.41 18.32 -8.34
N PHE A 57 2.43 18.26 -7.45
CA PHE A 57 2.61 18.26 -6.00
C PHE A 57 2.18 16.93 -5.41
N ILE A 58 3.05 16.35 -4.59
CA ILE A 58 2.71 15.17 -3.79
C ILE A 58 1.97 15.64 -2.55
N GLU A 59 0.66 15.47 -2.53
CA GLU A 59 -0.17 15.85 -1.38
C GLU A 59 -0.11 14.79 -0.29
N HIS A 60 -0.14 13.51 -0.66
CA HIS A 60 -0.15 12.41 0.30
C HIS A 60 0.60 11.20 -0.22
N ILE A 61 1.47 10.65 0.63
CA ILE A 61 2.22 9.43 0.36
C ILE A 61 1.96 8.40 1.46
N SER A 62 1.61 7.18 1.07
CA SER A 62 1.35 6.10 2.02
C SER A 62 1.67 4.74 1.46
N PHE A 63 2.22 3.85 2.29
CA PHE A 63 2.43 2.43 1.95
C PHE A 63 1.18 1.57 2.24
N LYS A 64 0.04 2.21 2.52
CA LYS A 64 -1.27 1.56 2.68
C LYS A 64 -2.20 1.99 1.55
N ALA A 65 -3.20 1.17 1.27
CA ALA A 65 -4.30 1.54 0.39
C ALA A 65 -5.09 2.70 1.00
N PHE A 66 -5.39 3.72 0.20
CA PHE A 66 -6.32 4.80 0.54
C PHE A 66 -7.16 5.15 -0.69
N ASN A 67 -8.35 5.73 -0.45
CA ASN A 67 -9.22 6.24 -1.49
C ASN A 67 -8.79 7.66 -1.88
N GLU A 68 -8.50 7.88 -3.15
CA GLU A 68 -8.09 9.20 -3.68
C GLU A 68 -9.29 10.17 -3.75
N GLY A 69 -10.49 9.68 -4.08
CA GLY A 69 -11.65 10.52 -4.37
C GLY A 69 -12.21 11.31 -3.18
N VAL A 70 -11.88 10.92 -1.94
CA VAL A 70 -12.30 11.65 -0.73
C VAL A 70 -11.30 12.72 -0.31
N ARG A 71 -10.09 12.71 -0.87
CA ARG A 71 -8.99 13.61 -0.45
C ARG A 71 -9.09 15.00 -1.04
N LEU A 72 -9.91 15.21 -2.08
CA LEU A 72 -10.04 16.53 -2.71
C LEU A 72 -10.37 17.64 -1.70
N LYS A 73 -11.20 17.35 -0.69
CA LYS A 73 -11.53 18.29 0.38
C LYS A 73 -10.34 18.61 1.29
N ASP A 74 -9.48 17.63 1.55
CA ASP A 74 -8.27 17.83 2.36
C ASP A 74 -7.20 18.64 1.60
N CYS A 75 -7.26 18.62 0.26
CA CYS A 75 -6.32 19.32 -0.61
C CYS A 75 -6.64 20.81 -0.79
N ILE A 76 -7.87 21.22 -0.51
CA ILE A 76 -8.36 22.59 -0.71
C ILE A 76 -8.53 23.21 0.68
N HIS A 77 -7.63 24.13 1.05
CA HIS A 77 -7.74 24.95 2.26
C HIS A 77 -8.20 26.37 1.90
#